data_AF-A0A060CNR2-F1
#
_entry.id   AF-A0A060CNR2-F1
#
_cell.length_a   1.000
_cell.length_b   1.000
_cell.length_c   1.000
_cell.angle_alpha   90.00
_cell.angle_beta   90.00
_cell.angle_gamma   90.00
#
_symmetry.space_group_name_H-M   'P 1'
#
loop_
_entity.id
_entity.type
_entity.pdbx_description
1 polymer ?
#
loop_
_entity_poly.entity_id
_entity_poly.type
_entity_poly.pdbx_seq_one_letter_code
_entity_poly.pdbx_strand_id
1 'polypeptide(L)'
;YGGGDNDLATTLALAKRAKALGMKVLLDFHYSDFWTDPGKQFKPKAWQGMNYDQLVTAIHDYTRDTMQQFRQAGALPDMVQIGNEINSGILWPEGKSWGEGGGEFDRLAGLLKAAISGMKSSLGPDDHVKIMLHLAEGTKNDTFRWWFDEMTKRDVPFDVIGLSMYTYWN
;
A
#
# COMPACT_ATOMS: atom_id res chain seq x y z
N TYR A 1 15.76 -7.41 -11.95
CA TYR A 1 14.56 -8.25 -11.73
C TYR A 1 13.45 -7.31 -11.34
N GLY A 2 12.39 -7.19 -12.12
CA GLY A 2 11.38 -6.14 -11.92
C GLY A 2 10.88 -5.64 -13.27
N GLY A 3 9.59 -5.40 -13.41
CA GLY A 3 8.99 -4.88 -14.65
C GLY A 3 9.24 -3.38 -14.85
N GLY A 4 10.42 -2.89 -14.45
CA GLY A 4 10.84 -1.49 -14.47
C GLY A 4 11.85 -1.13 -13.35
N ASP A 5 12.44 0.05 -13.45
CA ASP A 5 13.37 0.68 -12.48
C ASP A 5 12.60 1.44 -11.37
N ASN A 6 11.62 0.80 -10.74
CA ASN A 6 10.76 1.43 -9.72
C ASN A 6 11.31 1.31 -8.30
N ASP A 7 12.64 1.32 -8.15
CA ASP A 7 13.26 1.24 -6.84
C ASP A 7 13.16 2.57 -6.06
N LEU A 8 13.55 2.55 -4.79
CA LEU A 8 13.46 3.71 -3.93
C LEU A 8 14.32 4.88 -4.42
N ALA A 9 15.52 4.60 -4.95
CA ALA A 9 16.41 5.64 -5.45
C ALA A 9 15.78 6.41 -6.61
N THR A 10 15.19 5.68 -7.56
CA THR A 10 14.48 6.25 -8.71
C THR A 10 13.23 7.01 -8.27
N THR A 11 12.45 6.41 -7.36
CA THR A 11 11.23 7.02 -6.83
C THR A 11 11.53 8.34 -6.11
N LEU A 12 12.58 8.41 -5.29
CA LEU A 12 13.00 9.64 -4.61
C LEU A 12 13.44 10.72 -5.61
N ALA A 13 14.18 10.35 -6.66
CA ALA A 13 14.61 11.31 -7.69
C ALA A 13 13.40 11.93 -8.41
N LEU A 14 12.40 11.11 -8.74
CA LEU A 14 11.15 11.56 -9.36
C LEU A 14 10.33 12.45 -8.41
N ALA A 15 10.18 12.05 -7.14
CA ALA A 15 9.44 12.82 -6.15
C ALA A 15 10.07 14.20 -5.90
N LYS A 16 11.40 14.26 -5.76
CA LYS A 16 12.14 15.54 -5.64
C LYS A 16 11.88 16.45 -6.83
N ARG A 17 11.93 15.90 -8.05
CA ARG A 17 11.67 16.66 -9.27
C ARG A 17 10.23 17.18 -9.32
N ALA A 18 9.24 16.36 -8.93
CA ALA A 18 7.84 16.77 -8.86
C ALA A 18 7.63 17.91 -7.84
N LYS A 19 8.20 17.78 -6.64
CA LYS A 19 8.12 18.81 -5.59
C LYS A 19 8.79 20.12 -6.00
N ALA A 20 9.95 20.05 -6.67
CA ALA A 20 10.62 21.24 -7.21
C ALA A 20 9.78 21.99 -8.26
N LEU A 21 8.85 21.31 -8.92
CA LEU A 21 7.89 21.88 -9.86
C LEU A 21 6.55 22.28 -9.22
N GLY A 22 6.43 22.21 -7.88
CA GLY A 22 5.21 22.54 -7.15
C GLY A 22 4.08 21.52 -7.29
N MET A 23 4.37 20.31 -7.76
CA MET A 23 3.38 19.24 -7.87
C MET A 23 3.20 18.51 -6.55
N LYS A 24 1.99 17.96 -6.35
CA LYS A 24 1.73 16.99 -5.28
C LYS A 24 2.25 15.61 -5.67
N VAL A 25 2.62 14.82 -4.68
CA VAL A 25 3.16 13.46 -4.84
C VAL A 25 2.25 12.46 -4.13
N LEU A 26 1.77 11.47 -4.88
CA LEU A 26 1.20 10.22 -4.37
C LEU A 26 2.30 9.16 -4.44
N LEU A 27 2.68 8.56 -3.31
CA LEU A 27 3.57 7.41 -3.28
C LEU A 27 2.74 6.12 -3.21
N ASP A 28 2.98 5.20 -4.13
CA ASP A 28 2.29 3.91 -4.18
C ASP A 28 3.22 2.77 -3.78
N PHE A 29 2.91 2.12 -2.65
CA PHE A 29 3.62 0.93 -2.20
C PHE A 29 2.97 -0.32 -2.77
N HIS A 30 3.65 -0.98 -3.70
CA HIS A 30 3.21 -2.28 -4.21
C HIS A 30 3.44 -3.43 -3.23
N TYR A 31 4.42 -3.31 -2.32
CA TYR A 31 4.89 -4.40 -1.45
C TYR A 31 5.24 -5.68 -2.22
N SER A 32 5.89 -5.53 -3.37
CA SER A 32 6.34 -6.61 -4.24
C SER A 32 7.57 -6.19 -5.05
N ASP A 33 8.35 -7.15 -5.55
CA ASP A 33 9.45 -6.91 -6.48
C ASP A 33 8.98 -6.74 -7.94
N PHE A 34 7.67 -6.90 -8.20
CA PHE A 34 7.07 -6.82 -9.52
C PHE A 34 5.68 -6.18 -9.45
N TRP A 35 5.10 -5.92 -10.61
CA TRP A 35 3.73 -5.41 -10.75
C TRP A 35 2.74 -6.21 -9.91
N THR A 36 1.90 -5.48 -9.16
CA THR A 36 0.77 -6.03 -8.42
C THR A 36 -0.54 -5.65 -9.08
N ASP A 37 -1.48 -6.59 -9.11
CA ASP A 37 -2.81 -6.48 -9.67
C ASP A 37 -3.76 -7.41 -8.87
N PRO A 38 -5.09 -7.41 -9.10
CA PRO A 38 -6.01 -8.26 -8.35
C PRO A 38 -5.70 -9.76 -8.42
N GLY A 39 -4.95 -10.22 -9.43
CA GLY A 39 -4.51 -11.59 -9.62
C GLY A 39 -3.06 -11.87 -9.19
N LYS A 40 -2.27 -10.83 -8.85
CA LYS A 40 -0.85 -10.95 -8.49
C LYS A 40 -0.51 -10.05 -7.31
N GLN A 41 -0.35 -10.63 -6.14
CA GLN A 41 0.04 -9.93 -4.91
C GLN A 41 1.20 -10.68 -4.23
N PHE A 42 2.20 -11.05 -5.01
CA PHE A 42 3.33 -11.87 -4.55
C PHE A 42 4.26 -11.09 -3.62
N LYS A 43 4.70 -11.73 -2.55
CA LYS A 43 5.74 -11.19 -1.67
C LYS A 43 7.03 -10.90 -2.45
N PRO A 44 7.78 -9.86 -2.06
CA PRO A 44 9.14 -9.69 -2.56
C PRO A 44 9.99 -10.90 -2.15
N LYS A 45 11.02 -11.20 -2.92
CA LYS A 45 11.87 -12.39 -2.74
C LYS A 45 12.45 -12.47 -1.33
N ALA A 46 12.83 -11.33 -0.76
CA ALA A 46 13.38 -11.24 0.59
C ALA A 46 12.38 -11.70 1.69
N TRP A 47 11.08 -11.69 1.42
CA TRP A 47 10.03 -12.01 2.39
C TRP A 47 9.34 -13.36 2.12
N GLN A 48 9.77 -14.12 1.11
CA GLN A 48 9.07 -15.36 0.69
C GLN A 48 8.96 -16.42 1.79
N GLY A 49 9.97 -16.52 2.66
CA GLY A 49 10.00 -17.48 3.77
C GLY A 49 9.48 -16.95 5.11
N MET A 50 8.97 -15.71 5.15
CA MET A 50 8.48 -15.11 6.38
C MET A 50 7.07 -15.62 6.72
N ASN A 51 6.85 -15.92 8.00
CA ASN A 51 5.50 -16.15 8.52
C ASN A 51 4.75 -14.81 8.71
N TYR A 52 3.48 -14.89 9.13
CA TYR A 52 2.64 -13.70 9.30
C TYR A 52 3.23 -12.64 10.25
N ASP A 53 3.70 -13.03 11.44
CA ASP A 53 4.24 -12.08 12.42
C ASP A 53 5.53 -11.41 11.93
N GLN A 54 6.36 -12.16 11.20
CA GLN A 54 7.53 -11.63 10.52
C GLN A 54 7.14 -10.65 9.41
N LEU A 55 6.08 -10.92 8.66
CA LEU A 55 5.57 -10.02 7.62
C LEU A 55 5.00 -8.73 8.20
N VAL A 56 4.28 -8.81 9.33
CA VAL A 56 3.79 -7.64 10.07
C VAL A 56 4.95 -6.72 10.46
N THR A 57 6.05 -7.30 10.94
CA THR A 57 7.26 -6.53 11.29
C THR A 57 7.93 -5.97 10.03
N ALA A 58 8.12 -6.79 8.99
CA ALA A 58 8.81 -6.40 7.77
C ALA A 58 8.09 -5.28 7.00
N ILE A 59 6.75 -5.35 6.88
CA ILE A 59 5.97 -4.32 6.18
C ILE A 59 5.96 -3.00 6.95
N HIS A 60 5.89 -3.05 8.28
CA HIS A 60 6.01 -1.88 9.14
C HIS A 60 7.36 -1.19 8.93
N ASP A 61 8.45 -1.94 9.09
CA ASP A 61 9.80 -1.40 9.03
C ASP A 61 10.14 -0.88 7.63
N TYR A 62 9.78 -1.61 6.58
CA TYR A 62 9.98 -1.15 5.21
C TYR A 62 9.23 0.15 4.90
N THR A 63 7.98 0.28 5.35
CA THR A 63 7.20 1.50 5.14
C THR A 63 7.78 2.67 5.93
N ARG A 64 8.18 2.44 7.20
CA ARG A 64 8.85 3.44 8.04
C ARG A 64 10.15 3.93 7.38
N ASP A 65 11.04 3.02 7.02
CA ASP A 65 12.39 3.34 6.54
C ASP A 65 12.33 4.03 5.17
N THR A 66 11.38 3.65 4.32
CA THR A 66 11.10 4.36 3.07
C THR A 66 10.68 5.80 3.35
N MET A 67 9.68 6.00 4.21
CA MET A 67 9.17 7.34 4.52
C MET A 67 10.21 8.22 5.24
N GLN A 68 11.08 7.64 6.06
CA GLN A 68 12.22 8.35 6.63
C GLN A 68 13.18 8.86 5.55
N GLN A 69 13.45 8.07 4.50
CA GLN A 69 14.29 8.53 3.39
C GLN A 69 13.61 9.64 2.57
N PHE A 70 12.29 9.56 2.36
CA PHE A 70 11.52 10.66 1.76
C PHE A 70 11.61 11.96 2.59
N ARG A 71 11.52 11.84 3.92
CA ARG A 71 11.70 12.95 4.85
C ARG A 71 13.09 13.57 4.74
N GLN A 72 14.13 12.75 4.84
CA GLN A 72 15.53 13.20 4.74
C GLN A 72 15.82 13.86 3.39
N ALA A 73 15.17 13.41 2.32
CA ALA A 73 15.27 14.00 1.00
C ALA A 73 14.48 15.32 0.84
N GLY A 74 13.70 15.75 1.83
CA GLY A 74 12.82 16.92 1.73
C GLY A 74 11.69 16.72 0.72
N ALA A 75 11.25 15.48 0.52
CA ALA A 75 10.34 15.09 -0.56
C ALA A 75 9.09 14.35 -0.07
N LEU A 76 8.70 14.49 1.21
CA LEU A 76 7.54 13.81 1.80
C LEU A 76 6.31 13.84 0.87
N PRO A 77 5.67 12.69 0.60
CA PRO A 77 4.49 12.63 -0.25
C PRO A 77 3.29 13.34 0.40
N ASP A 78 2.36 13.81 -0.42
CA ASP A 78 1.09 14.39 0.05
C ASP A 78 0.07 13.29 0.39
N MET A 79 0.25 12.11 -0.20
CA MET A 79 -0.59 10.95 0.00
C MET A 79 0.22 9.67 -0.23
N VAL A 80 -0.09 8.62 0.52
CA VAL A 80 0.50 7.29 0.38
C VAL A 80 -0.61 6.28 0.12
N GLN A 81 -0.46 5.50 -0.94
CA GLN A 81 -1.29 4.34 -1.23
C GLN A 81 -0.62 3.09 -0.61
N ILE A 82 -1.33 2.44 0.31
CA ILE A 82 -0.84 1.27 1.06
C ILE A 82 -1.31 0.02 0.33
N GLY A 83 -0.51 -0.42 -0.65
CA GLY A 83 -0.88 -1.51 -1.57
C GLY A 83 -1.57 -0.98 -2.83
N ASN A 84 -1.27 -1.59 -3.98
CA ASN A 84 -1.91 -1.31 -5.27
C ASN A 84 -2.91 -2.41 -5.65
N GLU A 85 -4.13 -1.99 -6.03
CA GLU A 85 -5.24 -2.85 -6.47
C GLU A 85 -5.46 -4.07 -5.56
N ILE A 86 -5.68 -3.80 -4.26
CA ILE A 86 -5.67 -4.80 -3.19
C ILE A 86 -7.01 -5.54 -3.03
N ASN A 87 -7.79 -5.68 -4.11
CA ASN A 87 -9.06 -6.41 -4.15
C ASN A 87 -8.93 -7.78 -3.49
N SER A 88 -7.84 -8.45 -3.79
CA SER A 88 -7.53 -9.81 -3.33
C SER A 88 -6.51 -9.84 -2.17
N GLY A 89 -6.24 -8.69 -1.54
CA GLY A 89 -5.29 -8.52 -0.44
C GLY A 89 -3.86 -8.16 -0.89
N ILE A 90 -2.87 -8.41 -0.04
CA ILE A 90 -1.43 -8.17 -0.28
C ILE A 90 -0.59 -9.36 0.21
N LEU A 91 0.69 -9.42 -0.18
CA LEU A 91 1.68 -10.34 0.43
C LEU A 91 1.19 -11.79 0.57
N TRP A 92 0.76 -12.40 -0.52
CA TRP A 92 0.16 -13.73 -0.48
C TRP A 92 1.14 -14.85 -0.06
N PRO A 93 0.62 -15.92 0.59
CA PRO A 93 -0.79 -16.13 0.95
C PRO A 93 -1.22 -15.48 2.28
N GLU A 94 -0.32 -14.85 3.03
CA GLU A 94 -0.60 -14.44 4.41
C GLU A 94 -1.58 -13.28 4.51
N GLY A 95 -1.57 -12.36 3.54
CA GLY A 95 -2.45 -11.18 3.51
C GLY A 95 -3.57 -11.23 2.46
N LYS A 96 -4.10 -12.41 2.13
CA LYS A 96 -5.28 -12.52 1.25
C LYS A 96 -6.52 -11.84 1.85
N SER A 97 -7.49 -11.49 1.02
CA SER A 97 -8.82 -10.99 1.45
C SER A 97 -9.94 -12.03 1.21
N TRP A 98 -9.58 -13.29 0.96
CA TRP A 98 -10.53 -14.34 0.57
C TRP A 98 -10.01 -15.70 1.03
N GLY A 99 -10.96 -16.63 1.23
CA GLY A 99 -10.70 -17.97 1.75
C GLY A 99 -11.30 -18.18 3.14
N GLU A 100 -10.85 -19.25 3.82
CA GLU A 100 -10.98 -19.61 5.26
C GLU A 100 -12.18 -19.03 6.05
N GLY A 101 -13.36 -18.92 5.43
CA GLY A 101 -14.56 -18.40 6.09
C GLY A 101 -14.49 -16.93 6.50
N GLY A 102 -13.58 -16.13 5.92
CA GLY A 102 -13.47 -14.68 6.15
C GLY A 102 -12.47 -14.24 7.22
N GLY A 103 -11.71 -15.17 7.81
CA GLY A 103 -10.65 -14.86 8.78
C GLY A 103 -9.44 -14.15 8.17
N GLU A 104 -9.26 -14.20 6.85
CA GLU A 104 -8.14 -13.57 6.16
C GLU A 104 -8.19 -12.05 6.17
N PHE A 105 -9.37 -11.46 6.30
CA PHE A 105 -9.49 -10.02 6.49
C PHE A 105 -8.84 -9.54 7.80
N ASP A 106 -8.76 -10.38 8.85
CA ASP A 106 -8.03 -10.03 10.08
C ASP A 106 -6.53 -9.92 9.81
N ARG A 107 -5.98 -10.86 9.03
CA ARG A 107 -4.57 -10.86 8.63
C ARG A 107 -4.24 -9.70 7.70
N LEU A 108 -5.09 -9.46 6.69
CA LEU A 108 -4.94 -8.31 5.82
C LEU A 108 -5.00 -6.99 6.60
N ALA A 109 -6.00 -6.83 7.48
CA ALA A 109 -6.13 -5.64 8.31
C ALA A 109 -4.91 -5.42 9.21
N GLY A 110 -4.35 -6.49 9.79
CA GLY A 110 -3.12 -6.41 10.59
C GLY A 110 -1.92 -5.92 9.78
N LEU A 111 -1.73 -6.43 8.56
CA LEU A 111 -0.64 -5.99 7.67
C LEU A 111 -0.82 -4.52 7.26
N LEU A 112 -2.02 -4.10 6.87
CA LEU A 112 -2.31 -2.71 6.48
C LEU A 112 -2.09 -1.76 7.68
N LYS A 113 -2.58 -2.11 8.87
CA LYS A 113 -2.33 -1.34 10.10
C LYS A 113 -0.85 -1.23 10.41
N ALA A 114 -0.08 -2.30 10.24
CA ALA A 114 1.36 -2.31 10.47
C ALA A 114 2.10 -1.38 9.50
N ALA A 115 1.78 -1.45 8.21
CA ALA A 115 2.31 -0.54 7.20
C ALA A 115 2.00 0.94 7.53
N ILE A 116 0.73 1.22 7.85
CA ILE A 116 0.28 2.58 8.18
C ILE A 116 0.93 3.08 9.47
N SER A 117 1.09 2.23 10.48
CA SER A 117 1.83 2.56 11.70
C SER A 117 3.29 2.89 11.39
N GLY A 118 3.93 2.10 10.52
CA GLY A 118 5.30 2.35 10.05
C GLY A 118 5.41 3.72 9.40
N MET A 119 4.52 4.02 8.45
CA MET A 119 4.41 5.34 7.82
C MET A 119 4.25 6.44 8.87
N LYS A 120 3.24 6.37 9.75
CA LYS A 120 2.94 7.40 10.76
C LYS A 120 4.11 7.62 11.73
N SER A 121 4.83 6.56 12.11
CA SER A 121 5.99 6.66 13.02
C SER A 121 7.16 7.46 12.44
N SER A 122 7.20 7.62 11.11
CA SER A 122 8.20 8.42 10.41
C SER A 122 7.80 9.89 10.26
N LEU A 123 6.57 10.26 10.62
CA LEU A 123 6.00 11.61 10.47
C LEU A 123 6.24 12.47 11.72
N GLY A 124 6.44 13.77 11.49
CA GLY A 124 6.48 14.79 12.53
C GLY A 124 5.09 15.38 12.81
N PRO A 125 4.95 16.19 13.89
CA PRO A 125 3.65 16.74 14.30
C PRO A 125 2.95 17.58 13.23
N ASP A 126 3.72 18.29 12.41
CA ASP A 126 3.20 19.20 11.38
C ASP A 126 3.06 18.53 9.99
N ASP A 127 3.41 17.25 9.88
CA ASP A 127 3.24 16.56 8.61
C ASP A 127 1.80 16.10 8.42
N HIS A 128 1.31 16.30 7.20
CA HIS A 128 -0.01 15.83 6.80
C HIS A 128 0.11 14.99 5.53
N VAL A 129 0.17 13.67 5.72
CA VAL A 129 0.20 12.69 4.63
C VAL A 129 -1.08 11.89 4.67
N LYS A 130 -1.88 11.95 3.60
CA LYS A 130 -3.12 11.19 3.50
C LYS A 130 -2.86 9.71 3.24
N ILE A 131 -3.69 8.84 3.78
CA ILE A 131 -3.64 7.39 3.56
C ILE A 131 -4.72 7.01 2.55
N MET A 132 -4.31 6.33 1.48
CA MET A 132 -5.20 5.76 0.48
C MET A 132 -5.15 4.24 0.55
N LEU A 133 -6.33 3.62 0.46
CA LEU A 133 -6.50 2.22 0.08
C LEU A 133 -7.15 2.17 -1.30
N HIS A 134 -6.67 1.29 -2.17
CA HIS A 134 -6.99 1.34 -3.60
C HIS A 134 -7.42 -0.03 -4.13
N LEU A 135 -8.55 -0.06 -4.81
CA LEU A 135 -9.07 -1.25 -5.49
C LEU A 135 -9.20 -1.02 -7.00
N ALA A 136 -9.05 -2.08 -7.78
CA ALA A 136 -9.39 -2.13 -9.19
C ALA A 136 -10.91 -2.19 -9.42
N GLU A 137 -11.32 -2.07 -10.69
CA GLU A 137 -12.71 -2.25 -11.15
C GLU A 137 -13.71 -1.30 -10.47
N GLY A 138 -13.43 0.02 -10.52
CA GLY A 138 -14.20 1.06 -9.84
C GLY A 138 -15.70 1.16 -10.18
N THR A 139 -16.17 0.45 -11.21
CA THR A 139 -17.60 0.32 -11.55
C THR A 139 -18.33 -0.70 -10.67
N LYS A 140 -17.62 -1.59 -9.97
CA LYS A 140 -18.19 -2.64 -9.11
C LYS A 140 -18.45 -2.13 -7.69
N ASN A 141 -19.48 -1.30 -7.55
CA ASN A 141 -19.86 -0.69 -6.26
C ASN A 141 -20.02 -1.72 -5.12
N ASP A 142 -20.63 -2.87 -5.37
CA ASP A 142 -20.86 -3.88 -4.33
C ASP A 142 -19.56 -4.46 -3.78
N THR A 143 -18.55 -4.66 -4.66
CA THR A 143 -17.21 -5.09 -4.25
C THR A 143 -16.52 -4.03 -3.39
N PHE A 144 -16.62 -2.75 -3.76
CA PHE A 144 -16.06 -1.66 -2.97
C PHE A 144 -16.71 -1.59 -1.60
N ARG A 145 -18.04 -1.57 -1.54
CA ARG A 145 -18.77 -1.52 -0.27
C ARG A 145 -18.37 -2.66 0.66
N TRP A 146 -18.44 -3.90 0.16
CA TRP A 146 -18.08 -5.08 0.95
C TRP A 146 -16.64 -5.03 1.46
N TRP A 147 -15.67 -4.76 0.59
CA TRP A 147 -14.26 -4.78 0.97
C TRP A 147 -13.92 -3.67 1.97
N PHE A 148 -14.44 -2.46 1.76
CA PHE A 148 -14.23 -1.34 2.69
C PHE A 148 -15.01 -1.51 4.00
N ASP A 149 -16.20 -2.11 3.99
CA ASP A 149 -16.93 -2.45 5.22
C ASP A 149 -16.11 -3.43 6.09
N GLU A 150 -15.43 -4.42 5.48
CA GLU A 150 -14.53 -5.34 6.21
C GLU A 150 -13.29 -4.63 6.79
N MET A 151 -12.76 -3.61 6.11
CA MET A 151 -11.67 -2.75 6.63
C MET A 151 -12.13 -1.85 7.77
N THR A 152 -13.28 -1.19 7.61
CA THR A 152 -13.87 -0.31 8.63
C THR A 152 -14.25 -1.10 9.88
N LYS A 153 -14.86 -2.28 9.73
CA LYS A 153 -15.18 -3.20 10.84
C LYS A 153 -13.95 -3.57 11.68
N ARG A 154 -12.76 -3.56 11.05
CA ARG A 154 -11.49 -3.88 11.69
C ARG A 154 -10.68 -2.64 12.05
N ASP A 155 -11.25 -1.44 12.00
CA ASP A 155 -10.57 -0.19 12.34
C ASP A 155 -9.27 0.05 11.55
N VAL A 156 -9.22 -0.37 10.27
CA VAL A 156 -8.09 -0.03 9.41
C VAL A 156 -8.20 1.45 9.02
N PRO A 157 -7.22 2.31 9.36
CA PRO A 157 -7.34 3.73 9.09
C PRO A 157 -7.06 4.05 7.61
N PHE A 158 -7.90 4.89 7.00
CA PHE A 158 -7.67 5.46 5.67
C PHE A 158 -8.40 6.80 5.55
N ASP A 159 -7.87 7.69 4.71
CA ASP A 159 -8.45 9.01 4.45
C ASP A 159 -9.14 9.08 3.08
N VAL A 160 -8.70 8.24 2.14
CA VAL A 160 -9.14 8.27 0.74
C VAL A 160 -9.37 6.85 0.22
N ILE A 161 -10.50 6.66 -0.47
CA ILE A 161 -10.77 5.47 -1.28
C ILE A 161 -10.26 5.74 -2.69
N GLY A 162 -9.27 4.96 -3.14
CA GLY A 162 -8.78 4.96 -4.51
C GLY A 162 -9.53 3.93 -5.36
N LEU A 163 -9.75 4.24 -6.64
CA LEU A 163 -10.33 3.31 -7.61
C LEU A 163 -9.58 3.37 -8.95
N SER A 164 -9.39 2.21 -9.60
CA SER A 164 -9.02 2.15 -11.02
C SER A 164 -10.25 2.11 -11.90
N MET A 165 -10.27 2.93 -12.96
CA MET A 165 -11.31 2.90 -13.98
C MET A 165 -10.69 2.87 -15.38
N TYR A 166 -10.77 1.72 -16.04
CA TYR A 166 -10.34 1.52 -17.41
C TYR A 166 -11.55 1.22 -18.29
N THR A 167 -12.10 2.24 -18.97
CA THR A 167 -13.40 2.19 -19.66
C THR A 167 -13.49 1.22 -20.83
N TYR A 168 -12.37 0.74 -21.37
CA TYR A 168 -12.38 -0.30 -22.41
C TYR A 168 -12.52 -1.72 -21.82
N TRP A 169 -12.08 -1.91 -20.57
CA TRP A 169 -12.00 -3.23 -19.92
C TRP A 169 -13.04 -3.44 -18.81
N ASN A 170 -13.67 -2.35 -18.34
CA ASN A 170 -14.61 -2.31 -17.20
C ASN A 170 -16.05 -2.03 -17.61
#